data_AF-A0A524M9A9-F1
#
_entry.id   AF-A0A524M9A9-F1
#
_cell.length_a   1.000
_cell.length_b   1.000
_cell.length_c   1.000
_cell.angle_alpha   90.00
_cell.angle_beta   90.00
_cell.angle_gamma   90.00
#
_symmetry.space_group_name_H-M   'P 1'
#
loop_
_entity.id
_entity.type
_entity.pdbx_description
1 polymer ?
#
loop_
_entity_poly.entity_id
_entity_poly.type
_entity_poly.pdbx_seq_one_letter_code
_entity_poly.pdbx_strand_id
1 'polypeptide(L)' 'MAENKGVTPQSEDYSRWYTDVVRMADLAENAPVRGCMIIKPYGYELWEHIKAALDMRFKATGHRNAYFPL' A
#
# COMPACT_ATOMS: atom_id res chain seq x y z
N MET A 1 23.94 1.71 11.29
CA MET A 1 23.90 0.76 10.16
C MET A 1 22.79 -0.20 10.47
N ALA A 2 21.70 -0.19 9.67
CA ALA A 2 20.55 -1.05 9.93
C ALA A 2 20.99 -2.52 9.77
N GLU A 3 20.80 -3.29 10.84
CA GLU A 3 21.07 -4.72 10.87
C GLU A 3 20.23 -5.38 9.77
N ASN A 4 20.88 -5.95 8.75
CA ASN A 4 20.23 -6.57 7.61
C ASN A 4 19.69 -7.95 8.02
N LYS A 5 18.75 -7.98 8.96
CA LYS A 5 17.92 -9.15 9.23
C LYS A 5 16.99 -9.29 8.03
N GLY A 6 17.09 -10.43 7.34
CA GLY A 6 16.18 -10.75 6.23
C GLY A 6 14.72 -10.75 6.69
N VAL A 7 13.81 -10.80 5.73
CA VAL A 7 12.36 -10.87 6.00
C VAL A 7 12.04 -12.12 6.83
N THR A 8 11.24 -11.99 7.90
CA THR A 8 10.75 -13.14 8.67
C THR A 8 10.05 -14.16 7.77
N PRO A 9 10.30 -15.48 7.91
CA PRO A 9 9.56 -16.49 7.14
C PRO A 9 8.04 -16.43 7.40
N GLN A 10 7.25 -16.52 6.33
CA GLN A 10 5.78 -16.51 6.42
C GLN A 10 5.21 -17.57 7.37
N SER A 11 5.84 -18.75 7.41
CA SER A 11 5.42 -19.89 8.23
C SER A 11 5.70 -19.72 9.72
N GLU A 12 6.54 -18.76 10.11
CA GLU A 12 6.95 -18.53 11.49
C GLU A 12 6.11 -17.43 12.14
N ASP A 13 6.05 -16.26 11.50
CA ASP A 13 5.23 -15.14 11.94
C ASP A 13 4.78 -14.33 10.73
N TYR A 14 3.55 -14.61 10.28
CA TYR A 14 2.97 -13.98 9.11
C TYR A 14 2.75 -12.47 9.28
N SER A 15 2.36 -12.05 10.49
CA SER A 15 2.10 -10.63 10.78
C SER A 15 3.38 -9.81 10.70
N ARG A 16 4.47 -10.35 11.25
CA ARG A 16 5.78 -9.73 11.15
C ARG A 16 6.33 -9.79 9.73
N TRP A 17 6.22 -10.92 9.04
CA TRP A 17 6.59 -11.05 7.63
C TRP A 17 5.93 -9.95 6.78
N TYR A 18 4.62 -9.73 6.94
CA TYR A 18 3.89 -8.72 6.19
C TYR A 18 4.46 -7.31 6.43
N THR A 19 4.71 -6.99 7.70
CA THR A 19 5.26 -5.67 8.09
C THR A 19 6.69 -5.49 7.57
N ASP A 20 7.50 -6.54 7.64
CA ASP A 20 8.87 -6.55 7.12
C ASP A 20 8.87 -6.35 5.60
N VAL A 21 8.02 -7.06 4.85
CA VAL A 21 7.90 -6.87 3.39
C VAL A 21 7.50 -5.44 3.06
N VAL A 22 6.44 -4.91 3.68
CA VAL A 22 5.96 -3.55 3.42
C VAL A 22 7.04 -2.51 3.68
N ARG A 23 7.80 -2.66 4.76
CA ARG A 23 8.87 -1.74 5.14
C ARG A 23 10.12 -1.90 4.26
N MET A 24 10.59 -3.13 4.06
CA MET A 24 11.83 -3.42 3.33
C MET A 24 11.69 -3.19 1.82
N ALA A 25 10.49 -3.36 1.27
CA ALA A 25 10.18 -3.01 -0.12
C ALA A 25 9.85 -1.52 -0.31
N ASP A 26 9.96 -0.70 0.75
CA ASP A 26 9.73 0.74 0.69
C ASP A 26 8.31 1.14 0.23
N LEU A 27 7.29 0.36 0.63
CA LEU A 27 5.91 0.57 0.21
C LEU A 27 5.17 1.57 1.11
N ALA A 28 5.35 1.47 2.43
CA ALA A 28 4.71 2.35 3.41
C ALA A 28 5.50 2.39 4.73
N GLU A 29 5.29 3.45 5.50
CA GLU A 29 5.84 3.62 6.85
C GLU A 29 4.78 4.11 7.84
N ASN A 30 5.03 3.95 9.14
CA ASN A 30 4.08 4.39 10.17
C ASN A 30 4.05 5.92 10.25
N ALA A 31 2.84 6.48 10.30
CA ALA A 31 2.64 7.90 10.53
C ALA A 31 2.76 8.24 12.04
N PRO A 32 2.99 9.52 12.40
CA PRO A 32 2.99 9.95 13.81
C PRO A 32 1.60 9.81 14.47
N VAL A 33 0.53 9.73 13.68
CA VAL A 33 -0.83 9.48 14.17
C VAL A 33 -1.06 7.97 14.24
N ARG A 34 -1.42 7.48 15.43
CA ARG A 34 -1.69 6.06 15.65
C ARG A 34 -2.78 5.55 14.70
N GLY A 35 -2.48 4.45 14.01
CA GLY A 35 -3.40 3.82 13.05
C GLY A 35 -3.31 4.39 11.64
N CYS A 36 -2.48 5.41 11.40
CA CYS A 36 -2.23 5.94 10.07
C CYS A 36 -0.88 5.46 9.52
N MET A 37 -0.78 5.37 8.20
CA MET A 37 0.46 5.06 7.47
C MET A 37 0.73 6.15 6.44
N ILE A 38 2.01 6.40 6.16
CA ILE A 38 2.48 7.20 5.04
C ILE A 38 2.79 6.22 3.92
N ILE A 39 2.03 6.28 2.82
CA ILE A 39 2.28 5.46 1.64
C ILE A 39 3.45 6.11 0.87
N LYS A 40 4.50 5.33 0.63
CA LYS A 40 5.71 5.79 -0.08
C LYS A 40 5.50 5.75 -1.60
N PRO A 41 6.35 6.42 -2.41
CA PRO A 41 6.13 6.52 -3.86
C PRO A 41 5.90 5.18 -4.54
N TYR A 42 6.68 4.14 -4.21
CA TYR A 42 6.51 2.82 -4.82
C TYR A 42 5.17 2.15 -4.43
N GLY A 43 4.75 2.26 -3.17
CA GLY A 43 3.43 1.78 -2.74
C GLY A 43 2.28 2.57 -3.36
N TYR A 44 2.46 3.87 -3.58
CA TYR A 44 1.46 4.73 -4.17
C TYR A 44 1.30 4.48 -5.68
N GLU A 45 2.39 4.20 -6.40
CA GLU A 45 2.36 3.82 -7.82
C GLU A 45 1.51 2.55 -8.05
N LEU A 46 1.63 1.56 -7.16
CA LEU A 46 0.76 0.37 -7.19
C LEU A 46 -0.72 0.74 -7.07
N TRP A 47 -1.05 1.66 -6.16
CA TRP A 47 -2.40 2.17 -6.00
C TRP A 47 -2.89 2.94 -7.24
N GLU A 48 -2.04 3.78 -7.85
CA GLU A 48 -2.38 4.51 -9.06
C GLU A 48 -2.72 3.57 -10.22
N HIS A 49 -1.97 2.48 -10.38
CA HIS A 49 -2.27 1.45 -11.38
C HIS A 49 -3.60 0.75 -11.11
N ILE A 50 -3.90 0.39 -9.86
CA ILE A 50 -5.18 -0.23 -9.47
C ILE A 50 -6.33 0.74 -9.78
N LYS A 51 -6.21 1.99 -9.32
CA LYS A 51 -7.21 3.04 -9.55
C LYS A 51 -7.45 3.27 -11.04
N ALA A 52 -6.40 3.40 -11.85
CA ALA A 52 -6.52 3.61 -13.29
C ALA A 52 -7.21 2.44 -14.00
N ALA A 53 -6.85 1.21 -13.65
CA ALA A 53 -7.46 0.01 -14.21
C ALA A 53 -8.95 -0.10 -13.88
N LEU A 54 -9.34 0.25 -12.64
CA LEU A 54 -10.74 0.25 -12.22
C LEU A 54 -11.53 1.39 -12.86
N ASP A 55 -11.00 2.61 -12.87
CA ASP A 55 -11.62 3.79 -13.47
C ASP A 55 -11.94 3.58 -14.95
N MET A 56 -11.02 2.96 -15.70
CA MET A 56 -11.25 2.56 -17.09
C MET A 56 -12.46 1.62 -17.23
N ARG A 57 -12.56 0.59 -16.37
CA ARG A 57 -13.65 -0.40 -16.40
C ARG A 57 -14.99 0.21 -16.01
N PHE A 58 -15.01 1.14 -15.05
CA PHE A 58 -16.21 1.86 -14.66
C PHE A 58 -16.72 2.77 -15.78
N LYS A 59 -15.81 3.52 -16.42
CA LYS A 59 -16.15 4.38 -17.57
C LYS A 59 -16.67 3.57 -18.75
N ALA A 60 -16.11 2.38 -19.01
CA ALA A 60 -16.59 1.49 -20.06
C ALA A 60 -18.05 1.03 -19.87
N THR A 61 -18.56 1.07 -18.64
CA THR A 61 -19.95 0.72 -18.30
C THR A 61 -20.84 1.94 -18.06
N GLY A 62 -20.39 3.14 -18.45
CA GLY A 62 -21.17 4.37 -18.42
C GLY A 62 -21.14 5.13 -17.08
N HIS A 63 -20.32 4.71 -16.12
CA HIS A 63 -20.20 5.39 -14.83
C HIS A 63 -19.42 6.71 -14.95
N ARG A 64 -19.73 7.64 -14.04
CA ARG A 64 -19.00 8.92 -13.90
C ARG A 64 -18.62 9.11 -12.44
N ASN A 65 -17.37 9.51 -12.21
CA ASN A 65 -16.89 9.83 -10.87
C ASN A 65 -17.58 11.10 -10.35
N ALA A 66 -17.87 11.11 -9.05
CA ALA A 66 -18.38 12.25 -8.31
C ALA A 66 -17.61 12.36 -6.98
N TYR A 67 -17.57 13.56 -6.40
CA TYR A 67 -16.93 13.82 -5.11
C TYR A 67 -17.95 14.49 -4.18
N PHE A 68 -18.18 13.87 -3.04
CA PHE A 68 -19.11 14.33 -2.01
C PHE A 68 -18.33 14.89 -0.81
N PRO A 69 -18.97 15.67 0.09
CA PRO A 69 -18.33 16.13 1.32
C PRO A 69 -17.71 14.99 2.12
N LEU A 70 -16.55 15.27 2.74
CA LEU A 70 -15.84 14.34 3.63
C LEU A 70 -16.60 14.10 4.93
#